data_AF-A0A7C6AXK6-F1
#
_entry.id   AF-A0A7C6AXK6-F1
#
_cell.length_a   1.000
_cell.length_b   1.000
_cell.length_c   1.000
_cell.angle_alpha   90.00
_cell.angle_beta   90.00
_cell.angle_gamma   90.00
#
_symmetry.space_group_name_H-M   'P 1'
#
loop_
_entity.id
_entity.type
_entity.pdbx_description
1 polymer ?
#
loop_
_entity_poly.entity_id
_entity_poly.type
_entity_poly.pdbx_seq_one_letter_code
_entity_poly.pdbx_strand_id
1 'polypeptide(L)'
;MHNVMSEMIGGAGGNDFRDYIPPGNARIKVIHIFTNEYIDALQFGYLDDKGEIALLPKIGGDGGFAYQFVLDEDEYLTGICGRYGWYIDRLCFYTNKRKSETFGGKGGVTKFSLMAPKNHEVIGLFGRQEWYLDAVGIISRALSPEDIKRSSSPHDLQKVEGIGPKIAELFVESGILDLEDLSNTSVEQLKLILHEAGSHFAMADPSTWPQQAALGAKGEWDKLAALQKELDKGRRI
;
A
#
# COMPACT_ATOMS: atom_id res chain seq x y z
N MET A 1 5.32 -5.42 19.09
CA MET A 1 4.20 -4.76 18.39
C MET A 1 3.11 -5.79 18.20
N HIS A 2 1.83 -5.41 18.36
CA HIS A 2 0.72 -6.33 18.17
C HIS A 2 0.29 -6.30 16.69
N ASN A 3 0.09 -7.48 16.10
CA ASN A 3 -0.49 -7.59 14.78
C ASN A 3 -1.96 -7.12 14.82
N VAL A 4 -2.39 -6.40 13.78
CA VAL A 4 -3.76 -5.96 13.58
C VAL A 4 -4.42 -6.90 12.59
N MET A 5 -5.57 -7.46 12.95
CA MET A 5 -6.36 -8.32 12.06
C MET A 5 -7.55 -7.52 11.53
N SER A 6 -7.86 -7.67 10.25
CA SER A 6 -9.10 -7.15 9.67
C SER A 6 -10.31 -7.99 10.10
N GLU A 7 -11.48 -7.66 9.58
CA GLU A 7 -12.58 -8.64 9.48
C GLU A 7 -12.22 -9.79 8.53
N MET A 8 -12.98 -10.90 8.62
CA MET A 8 -12.91 -12.04 7.70
C MET A 8 -14.13 -12.02 6.77
N ILE A 9 -13.92 -12.28 5.49
CA ILE A 9 -14.90 -12.06 4.44
C ILE A 9 -14.84 -13.23 3.48
N GLY A 10 -16.00 -13.74 3.08
CA GLY A 10 -16.10 -14.96 2.29
C GLY A 10 -17.31 -15.80 2.68
N GLY A 11 -17.31 -17.05 2.23
CA GLY A 11 -18.29 -18.05 2.60
C GLY A 11 -18.00 -18.71 3.95
N ALA A 12 -18.98 -19.49 4.42
CA ALA A 12 -18.91 -20.21 5.69
C ALA A 12 -18.26 -21.61 5.58
N GLY A 13 -17.91 -22.06 4.37
CA GLY A 13 -17.31 -23.37 4.10
C GLY A 13 -15.85 -23.49 4.54
N GLY A 14 -15.23 -24.63 4.28
CA GLY A 14 -13.80 -24.89 4.51
C GLY A 14 -13.37 -24.99 5.99
N ASN A 15 -12.06 -25.10 6.19
CA ASN A 15 -11.41 -25.17 7.49
C ASN A 15 -10.64 -23.89 7.80
N ASP A 16 -10.59 -23.50 9.07
CA ASP A 16 -9.85 -22.32 9.49
C ASP A 16 -8.35 -22.46 9.21
N PHE A 17 -7.74 -21.39 8.70
CA PHE A 17 -6.30 -21.18 8.80
C PHE A 17 -6.03 -19.85 9.51
N ARG A 18 -5.00 -19.84 10.35
CA ARG A 18 -4.59 -18.72 11.18
C ARG A 18 -3.09 -18.51 11.04
N ASP A 19 -2.62 -17.30 11.34
CA ASP A 19 -1.21 -16.97 11.39
C ASP A 19 -0.44 -17.37 10.10
N TYR A 20 -1.06 -17.16 8.94
CA TYR A 20 -0.41 -17.40 7.65
C TYR A 20 0.53 -16.23 7.33
N ILE A 21 1.62 -16.16 8.09
CA ILE A 21 2.64 -15.10 8.07
C ILE A 21 4.03 -15.71 7.86
N PRO A 22 4.95 -15.03 7.16
CA PRO A 22 6.38 -15.38 7.17
C PRO A 22 6.96 -15.36 8.60
N PRO A 23 8.02 -16.15 8.87
CA PRO A 23 8.67 -16.17 10.17
C PRO A 23 9.37 -14.85 10.49
N GLY A 24 9.33 -14.45 11.76
CA GLY A 24 10.05 -13.28 12.26
C GLY A 24 9.68 -11.98 11.52
N ASN A 25 10.69 -11.29 11.02
CA ASN A 25 10.52 -10.03 10.28
C ASN A 25 10.61 -10.21 8.76
N ALA A 26 10.64 -11.46 8.25
CA ALA A 26 10.69 -11.72 6.83
C ALA A 26 9.52 -11.05 6.10
N ARG A 27 9.80 -10.56 4.90
CA ARG A 27 8.84 -9.82 4.06
C ARG A 27 8.38 -10.69 2.91
N ILE A 28 7.09 -10.63 2.61
CA ILE A 28 6.52 -11.27 1.42
C ILE A 28 7.20 -10.66 0.18
N LYS A 29 7.64 -11.52 -0.75
CA LYS A 29 8.27 -11.12 -2.02
C LYS A 29 7.55 -11.63 -3.25
N VAL A 30 6.85 -12.75 -3.14
CA VAL A 30 6.04 -13.26 -4.25
C VAL A 30 4.75 -13.83 -3.69
N ILE A 31 3.66 -13.59 -4.40
CA ILE A 31 2.40 -14.25 -4.16
C ILE A 31 2.16 -15.17 -5.35
N HIS A 32 2.08 -16.46 -5.09
CA HIS A 32 1.60 -17.43 -6.04
C HIS A 32 0.08 -17.52 -5.90
N ILE A 33 -0.63 -17.31 -7.00
CA ILE A 33 -2.08 -17.37 -7.06
C ILE A 33 -2.47 -18.52 -7.98
N PHE A 34 -3.29 -19.43 -7.48
CA PHE A 34 -3.82 -20.55 -8.24
C PHE A 34 -5.31 -20.33 -8.43
N THR A 35 -5.76 -20.22 -9.68
CA THR A 35 -7.15 -19.81 -9.94
C THR A 35 -7.69 -20.23 -11.30
N ASN A 36 -8.99 -20.45 -11.37
CA ASN A 36 -9.79 -20.46 -12.60
C ASN A 36 -11.13 -19.72 -12.39
N GLU A 37 -12.20 -20.45 -12.03
CA GLU A 37 -13.50 -19.84 -11.70
C GLU A 37 -13.51 -19.20 -10.30
N TYR A 38 -12.71 -19.75 -9.38
CA TYR A 38 -12.52 -19.27 -8.02
C TYR A 38 -11.02 -19.17 -7.71
N ILE A 39 -10.67 -18.59 -6.56
CA ILE A 39 -9.31 -18.72 -6.01
C ILE A 39 -9.18 -20.14 -5.43
N ASP A 40 -8.50 -21.02 -6.17
CA ASP A 40 -8.18 -22.39 -5.74
C ASP A 40 -7.21 -22.36 -4.57
N ALA A 41 -6.12 -21.60 -4.68
CA ALA A 41 -5.11 -21.54 -3.64
C ALA A 41 -4.26 -20.26 -3.69
N LEU A 42 -3.60 -19.98 -2.57
CA LEU A 42 -2.55 -18.97 -2.44
C LEU A 42 -1.30 -19.59 -1.80
N GLN A 43 -0.15 -19.10 -2.21
CA GLN A 43 1.11 -19.42 -1.54
C GLN A 43 2.03 -18.20 -1.50
N PHE A 44 2.42 -17.75 -0.30
CA PHE A 44 3.35 -16.65 -0.15
C PHE A 44 4.79 -17.15 -0.16
N GLY A 45 5.63 -16.49 -0.94
CA GLY A 45 7.08 -16.58 -0.88
C GLY A 45 7.68 -15.36 -0.20
N TYR A 46 8.71 -15.57 0.61
CA TYR A 46 9.43 -14.55 1.37
C TYR A 46 10.93 -14.77 1.26
N LEU A 47 11.72 -13.73 1.50
CA LEU A 47 13.18 -13.89 1.63
C LEU A 47 13.51 -14.43 3.02
N ASP A 48 14.21 -15.56 3.06
CA ASP A 48 14.76 -16.10 4.30
C ASP A 48 16.02 -15.35 4.74
N ASP A 49 16.60 -15.76 5.87
CA ASP A 49 17.81 -15.13 6.43
C ASP A 49 19.06 -15.25 5.51
N LYS A 50 19.00 -16.07 4.46
CA LYS A 50 20.06 -16.24 3.46
C LYS A 50 19.82 -15.40 2.22
N GLY A 51 18.68 -14.70 2.13
CA GLY A 51 18.27 -13.95 0.95
C GLY A 51 17.69 -14.83 -0.16
N GLU A 52 17.30 -16.06 0.14
CA GLU A 52 16.66 -16.96 -0.81
C GLU A 52 15.14 -16.95 -0.66
N ILE A 53 14.41 -17.23 -1.74
CA ILE A 53 12.95 -17.32 -1.67
C ILE A 53 12.55 -18.65 -1.02
N ALA A 54 12.02 -18.55 0.20
CA ALA A 54 11.32 -19.63 0.89
C ALA A 54 9.81 -19.48 0.72
N LEU A 55 9.09 -20.61 0.70
CA LEU A 55 7.64 -20.65 0.53
C LEU A 55 6.95 -21.02 1.83
N LEU A 56 5.87 -20.31 2.17
CA LEU A 56 4.91 -20.79 3.16
C LEU A 56 4.15 -22.01 2.62
N PRO A 57 3.48 -22.79 3.49
CA PRO A 57 2.55 -23.82 3.04
C PRO A 57 1.51 -23.24 2.07
N LYS A 58 1.04 -24.03 1.11
CA LYS A 58 -0.06 -23.59 0.26
C LYS A 58 -1.37 -23.66 1.04
N ILE A 59 -2.21 -22.63 0.93
CA ILE A 59 -3.58 -22.61 1.46
C ILE A 59 -4.57 -22.78 0.29
N GLY A 60 -5.57 -23.65 0.44
CA GLY A 60 -6.48 -24.03 -0.63
C GLY A 60 -6.07 -25.32 -1.34
N GLY A 61 -6.69 -25.58 -2.49
CA GLY A 61 -6.57 -26.85 -3.22
C GLY A 61 -5.37 -26.96 -4.17
N ASP A 62 -5.40 -28.01 -4.99
CA ASP A 62 -4.39 -28.31 -6.01
C ASP A 62 -4.80 -27.89 -7.44
N GLY A 63 -5.95 -27.24 -7.58
CA GLY A 63 -6.50 -26.76 -8.85
C GLY A 63 -5.95 -25.40 -9.31
N GLY A 64 -6.53 -24.90 -10.40
CA GLY A 64 -6.27 -23.56 -10.93
C GLY A 64 -5.00 -23.41 -11.76
N PHE A 65 -4.97 -22.36 -12.58
CA PHE A 65 -3.74 -21.92 -13.27
C PHE A 65 -2.89 -21.08 -12.32
N ALA A 66 -1.57 -21.29 -12.36
CA ALA A 66 -0.63 -20.59 -11.51
C ALA A 66 -0.22 -19.23 -12.10
N TYR A 67 -0.32 -18.20 -11.28
CA TYR A 67 0.16 -16.84 -11.54
C TYR A 67 1.14 -16.44 -10.44
N GLN A 68 1.99 -15.46 -10.75
CA GLN A 68 2.91 -14.88 -9.78
C GLN A 68 2.74 -13.36 -9.76
N PHE A 69 2.63 -12.82 -8.55
CA PHE A 69 2.73 -11.39 -8.31
C PHE A 69 3.99 -11.13 -7.47
N VAL A 70 5.03 -10.65 -8.13
CA VAL A 70 6.34 -10.37 -7.52
C VAL A 70 6.39 -8.91 -7.07
N LEU A 71 6.88 -8.69 -5.85
CA LEU A 71 7.05 -7.39 -5.22
C LEU A 71 8.51 -6.92 -5.36
N ASP A 72 8.70 -5.63 -5.66
CA ASP A 72 10.03 -5.00 -5.64
C ASP A 72 10.68 -5.00 -4.24
N GLU A 73 11.92 -4.53 -4.14
CA GLU A 73 12.68 -4.51 -2.88
C GLU A 73 11.98 -3.72 -1.75
N ASP A 74 11.45 -2.55 -2.08
CA ASP A 74 10.71 -1.58 -1.24
C ASP A 74 9.18 -1.63 -1.44
N GLU A 75 8.69 -2.61 -2.21
CA GLU A 75 7.26 -2.83 -2.39
C GLU A 75 6.73 -3.82 -1.34
N TYR A 76 5.61 -3.45 -0.71
CA TYR A 76 4.93 -4.28 0.28
C TYR A 76 3.41 -4.17 0.11
N LEU A 77 2.70 -5.18 0.59
CA LEU A 77 1.24 -5.22 0.51
C LEU A 77 0.61 -4.22 1.49
N THR A 78 -0.34 -3.45 1.00
CA THR A 78 -1.15 -2.51 1.78
C THR A 78 -2.60 -2.97 1.91
N GLY A 79 -3.02 -3.97 1.13
CA GLY A 79 -4.36 -4.50 1.20
C GLY A 79 -4.68 -5.50 0.10
N ILE A 80 -5.90 -6.00 0.16
CA ILE A 80 -6.49 -6.87 -0.87
C ILE A 80 -7.90 -6.40 -1.21
N CYS A 81 -8.33 -6.67 -2.44
CA CYS A 81 -9.69 -6.44 -2.91
C CYS A 81 -10.18 -7.63 -3.70
N GLY A 82 -11.49 -7.75 -3.88
CA GLY A 82 -12.02 -8.86 -4.65
C GLY A 82 -13.52 -8.90 -4.73
N ARG A 83 -14.00 -10.09 -5.13
CA ARG A 83 -15.40 -10.48 -5.00
C ARG A 83 -15.50 -11.87 -4.40
N TYR A 84 -16.60 -12.10 -3.69
CA TYR A 84 -16.92 -13.40 -3.14
C TYR A 84 -18.41 -13.70 -3.26
N GLY A 85 -18.72 -15.00 -3.20
CA GLY A 85 -20.03 -15.56 -2.99
C GLY A 85 -19.94 -16.63 -1.90
N TRP A 86 -20.00 -17.90 -2.30
CA TRP A 86 -19.70 -19.01 -1.39
C TRP A 86 -18.20 -19.25 -1.22
N TYR A 87 -17.40 -18.80 -2.18
CA TYR A 87 -15.93 -18.80 -2.14
C TYR A 87 -15.41 -17.42 -2.52
N ILE A 88 -14.12 -17.18 -2.35
CA ILE A 88 -13.44 -16.05 -2.95
C ILE A 88 -13.32 -16.30 -4.45
N ASP A 89 -14.12 -15.61 -5.26
CA ASP A 89 -14.11 -15.75 -6.72
C ASP A 89 -12.87 -15.12 -7.34
N ARG A 90 -12.42 -13.99 -6.78
CA ARG A 90 -11.28 -13.23 -7.33
C ARG A 90 -10.61 -12.33 -6.31
N LEU A 91 -9.33 -12.04 -6.57
CA LEU A 91 -8.51 -11.14 -5.78
C LEU A 91 -7.69 -10.16 -6.64
N CYS A 92 -7.45 -9.00 -6.06
CA CYS A 92 -6.44 -8.03 -6.45
C CYS A 92 -5.65 -7.60 -5.21
N PHE A 93 -4.39 -7.29 -5.39
CA PHE A 93 -3.48 -6.86 -4.32
C PHE A 93 -3.20 -5.37 -4.47
N TYR A 94 -3.30 -4.65 -3.36
CA TYR A 94 -2.77 -3.29 -3.24
C TYR A 94 -1.40 -3.35 -2.61
N THR A 95 -0.49 -2.57 -3.16
CA THR A 95 0.83 -2.31 -2.60
C THR A 95 0.98 -0.83 -2.31
N ASN A 96 2.08 -0.43 -1.68
CA ASN A 96 2.46 0.98 -1.57
C ASN A 96 2.76 1.64 -2.93
N LYS A 97 2.89 0.86 -4.02
CA LYS A 97 3.25 1.39 -5.34
C LYS A 97 2.14 1.25 -6.39
N ARG A 98 1.36 0.19 -6.32
CA ARG A 98 0.41 -0.16 -7.39
C ARG A 98 -0.72 -1.04 -6.90
N LYS A 99 -1.67 -1.24 -7.80
CA LYS A 99 -2.68 -2.29 -7.72
C LYS A 99 -2.32 -3.37 -8.75
N SER A 100 -2.36 -4.63 -8.36
CA SER A 100 -2.22 -5.75 -9.30
C SER A 100 -3.40 -5.81 -10.27
N GLU A 101 -3.25 -6.64 -11.32
CA GLU A 101 -4.41 -7.13 -12.04
C GLU A 101 -5.34 -7.97 -11.14
N THR A 102 -6.50 -8.35 -11.67
CA THR A 102 -7.45 -9.19 -10.94
C THR A 102 -7.27 -10.64 -11.33
N PHE A 103 -7.04 -11.50 -10.35
CA PHE A 103 -6.91 -12.94 -10.49
C PHE A 103 -8.22 -13.63 -10.14
N GLY A 104 -8.68 -14.53 -11.00
CA GLY A 104 -9.86 -15.38 -10.77
C GLY A 104 -11.09 -15.04 -11.61
N GLY A 105 -12.17 -15.75 -11.32
CA GLY A 105 -13.31 -15.88 -12.22
C GLY A 105 -14.26 -14.69 -12.23
N LYS A 106 -15.27 -14.76 -13.09
CA LYS A 106 -16.25 -13.68 -13.28
C LYS A 106 -17.39 -13.66 -12.25
N GLY A 107 -17.40 -14.62 -11.31
CA GLY A 107 -18.39 -14.74 -10.25
C GLY A 107 -18.25 -13.71 -9.11
N GLY A 108 -18.94 -14.03 -8.02
CA GLY A 108 -19.05 -13.22 -6.81
C GLY A 108 -20.01 -12.05 -6.97
N VAL A 109 -21.00 -11.96 -6.08
CA VAL A 109 -21.98 -10.85 -6.05
C VAL A 109 -21.54 -9.75 -5.09
N THR A 110 -20.75 -10.08 -4.06
CA THR A 110 -20.32 -9.12 -3.04
C THR A 110 -18.88 -8.69 -3.33
N LYS A 111 -18.66 -7.37 -3.43
CA LYS A 111 -17.32 -6.78 -3.53
C LYS A 111 -16.77 -6.53 -2.14
N PHE A 112 -15.45 -6.63 -1.99
CA PHE A 112 -14.77 -6.26 -0.74
C PHE A 112 -13.43 -5.58 -1.02
N SER A 113 -12.97 -4.85 0.00
CA SER A 113 -11.63 -4.26 0.06
C SER A 113 -11.18 -4.23 1.51
N LEU A 114 -10.05 -4.87 1.80
CA LEU A 114 -9.41 -4.84 3.11
C LEU A 114 -8.10 -4.10 2.98
N MET A 115 -7.96 -3.04 3.76
CA MET A 115 -6.76 -2.19 3.77
C MET A 115 -6.11 -2.28 5.15
N ALA A 116 -4.79 -2.38 5.16
CA ALA A 116 -4.03 -2.15 6.36
C ALA A 116 -4.20 -0.69 6.82
N PRO A 117 -4.10 -0.40 8.13
CA PRO A 117 -4.04 0.98 8.60
C PRO A 117 -2.89 1.77 7.95
N LYS A 118 -2.95 3.10 7.99
CA LYS A 118 -1.82 3.95 7.56
C LYS A 118 -0.53 3.48 8.27
N ASN A 119 0.59 3.49 7.54
CA ASN A 119 1.90 3.06 8.02
C ASN A 119 1.97 1.59 8.48
N HIS A 120 1.11 0.73 7.96
CA HIS A 120 1.17 -0.72 8.17
C HIS A 120 1.41 -1.46 6.86
N GLU A 121 2.09 -2.59 6.95
CA GLU A 121 2.16 -3.59 5.90
C GLU A 121 1.27 -4.79 6.22
N VAL A 122 0.65 -5.38 5.19
CA VAL A 122 0.04 -6.71 5.27
C VAL A 122 1.15 -7.74 5.23
N ILE A 123 1.26 -8.51 6.31
CA ILE A 123 2.30 -9.54 6.49
C ILE A 123 1.77 -10.95 6.31
N GLY A 124 0.46 -11.12 6.20
CA GLY A 124 -0.12 -12.43 6.10
C GLY A 124 -1.62 -12.42 6.02
N LEU A 125 -2.17 -13.62 6.06
CA LEU A 125 -3.59 -13.88 5.93
C LEU A 125 -4.10 -14.74 7.09
N PHE A 126 -5.41 -14.71 7.26
CA PHE A 126 -6.16 -15.71 8.02
C PHE A 126 -7.50 -15.90 7.30
N GLY A 127 -8.21 -16.99 7.57
CA GLY A 127 -9.42 -17.25 6.80
C GLY A 127 -9.89 -18.69 6.89
N ARG A 128 -10.59 -19.11 5.83
CA ARG A 128 -11.13 -20.46 5.67
C ARG A 128 -10.76 -20.99 4.30
N GLN A 129 -10.32 -22.24 4.26
CA GLN A 129 -9.83 -22.88 3.04
C GLN A 129 -10.08 -24.39 3.07
N GLU A 130 -10.25 -24.98 1.90
CA GLU A 130 -10.11 -26.41 1.67
C GLU A 130 -9.78 -26.66 0.19
N TRP A 131 -10.76 -26.94 -0.66
CA TRP A 131 -10.56 -27.07 -2.12
C TRP A 131 -10.41 -25.72 -2.81
N TYR A 132 -11.00 -24.69 -2.22
CA TYR A 132 -10.89 -23.30 -2.63
C TYR A 132 -10.58 -22.44 -1.41
N LEU A 133 -10.31 -21.16 -1.64
CA LEU A 133 -10.31 -20.16 -0.59
C LEU A 133 -11.75 -19.74 -0.31
N ASP A 134 -12.34 -20.23 0.78
CA ASP A 134 -13.70 -19.88 1.19
C ASP A 134 -13.79 -18.46 1.72
N ALA A 135 -12.86 -18.08 2.60
CA ALA A 135 -12.82 -16.77 3.23
C ALA A 135 -11.40 -16.29 3.51
N VAL A 136 -11.22 -14.98 3.56
CA VAL A 136 -9.91 -14.34 3.78
C VAL A 136 -10.05 -13.08 4.61
N GLY A 137 -9.06 -12.84 5.46
CA GLY A 137 -8.77 -11.57 6.13
C GLY A 137 -7.26 -11.32 6.09
N ILE A 138 -6.86 -10.07 6.37
CA ILE A 138 -5.46 -9.66 6.38
C ILE A 138 -4.92 -9.52 7.81
N ILE A 139 -3.65 -9.88 7.98
CA ILE A 139 -2.87 -9.61 9.18
C ILE A 139 -1.85 -8.53 8.82
N SER A 140 -1.86 -7.44 9.57
CA SER A 140 -0.99 -6.29 9.32
C SER A 140 -0.15 -5.95 10.54
N ARG A 141 1.04 -5.38 10.32
CA ARG A 141 1.89 -4.83 11.39
C ARG A 141 2.33 -3.41 11.04
N ALA A 142 2.59 -2.61 12.06
CA ALA A 142 3.17 -1.29 11.89
C ALA A 142 4.57 -1.42 11.26
N LEU A 143 4.85 -0.55 10.30
CA LEU A 143 6.18 -0.40 9.73
C LEU A 143 7.11 0.32 10.70
N SER A 144 8.41 0.05 10.59
CA SER A 144 9.41 0.88 11.26
C SER A 144 9.43 2.28 10.63
N PRO A 145 9.79 3.34 11.38
CA PRO A 145 9.98 4.69 10.81
C PRO A 145 10.90 4.69 9.57
N GLU A 146 11.92 3.84 9.57
CA GLU A 146 12.91 3.68 8.52
C GLU A 146 12.31 3.02 7.27
N ASP A 147 11.47 2.01 7.44
CA ASP A 147 10.72 1.40 6.34
C ASP A 147 9.69 2.37 5.75
N ILE A 148 9.01 3.13 6.60
CA ILE A 148 8.06 4.17 6.17
C ILE A 148 8.78 5.19 5.30
N LYS A 149 9.92 5.73 5.76
CA LYS A 149 10.73 6.67 4.98
C LYS A 149 11.24 6.06 3.67
N ARG A 150 11.78 4.84 3.72
CA ARG A 150 12.33 4.16 2.53
C ARG A 150 11.28 3.91 1.46
N SER A 151 10.05 3.61 1.86
CA SER A 151 8.94 3.30 0.96
C SER A 151 8.09 4.50 0.58
N SER A 152 8.33 5.66 1.18
CA SER A 152 7.72 6.92 0.79
C SER A 152 8.28 7.36 -0.55
N SER A 153 7.43 7.96 -1.38
CA SER A 153 7.81 8.45 -2.70
C SER A 153 7.97 9.97 -2.68
N PRO A 154 9.20 10.52 -2.63
CA PRO A 154 9.42 11.96 -2.79
C PRO A 154 8.84 12.50 -4.10
N HIS A 155 8.68 11.63 -5.11
CA HIS A 155 8.09 12.02 -6.39
C HIS A 155 6.61 12.41 -6.26
N ASP A 156 5.87 11.86 -5.30
CA ASP A 156 4.48 12.26 -5.11
C ASP A 156 4.35 13.68 -4.55
N LEU A 157 5.27 14.11 -3.69
CA LEU A 157 5.32 15.48 -3.19
C LEU A 157 5.67 16.49 -4.29
N GLN A 158 6.45 16.08 -5.29
CA GLN A 158 6.82 16.93 -6.44
C GLN A 158 5.63 17.25 -7.38
N LYS A 159 4.46 16.63 -7.16
CA LYS A 159 3.21 17.04 -7.84
C LYS A 159 2.74 18.43 -7.41
N VAL A 160 3.23 18.93 -6.27
CA VAL A 160 2.99 20.28 -5.78
C VAL A 160 4.01 21.24 -6.42
N GLU A 161 3.50 22.26 -7.10
CA GLU A 161 4.33 23.27 -7.74
C GLU A 161 5.10 24.06 -6.66
N GLY A 162 6.42 24.18 -6.87
CA GLY A 162 7.36 24.78 -5.93
C GLY A 162 8.14 23.76 -5.10
N ILE A 163 7.71 22.49 -5.06
CA ILE A 163 8.45 21.39 -4.40
C ILE A 163 9.32 20.68 -5.45
N GLY A 164 10.61 21.02 -5.48
CA GLY A 164 11.61 20.29 -6.25
C GLY A 164 12.12 19.03 -5.54
N PRO A 165 12.95 18.18 -6.21
CA PRO A 165 13.44 16.92 -5.66
C PRO A 165 14.04 17.02 -4.25
N LYS A 166 14.91 18.02 -4.02
CA LYS A 166 15.57 18.21 -2.72
C LYS A 166 14.63 18.62 -1.59
N ILE A 167 13.57 19.37 -1.90
CA ILE A 167 12.56 19.76 -0.90
C ILE A 167 11.70 18.55 -0.55
N ALA A 168 11.33 17.75 -1.55
CA ALA A 168 10.60 16.52 -1.33
C ALA A 168 11.41 15.53 -0.47
N GLU A 169 12.71 15.37 -0.72
CA GLU A 169 13.61 14.56 0.12
C GLU A 169 13.66 15.09 1.56
N LEU A 170 13.88 16.39 1.74
CA LEU A 170 13.88 17.04 3.06
C LEU A 170 12.57 16.81 3.83
N PHE A 171 11.43 16.88 3.13
CA PHE A 171 10.12 16.64 3.73
C PHE A 171 9.94 15.20 4.20
N VAL A 172 10.33 14.22 3.38
CA VAL A 172 10.34 12.81 3.80
C VAL A 172 11.26 12.60 5.01
N GLU A 173 12.44 13.21 5.01
CA GLU A 173 13.37 13.16 6.15
C GLU A 173 12.76 13.74 7.43
N SER A 174 11.97 14.81 7.29
CA SER A 174 11.26 15.53 8.35
C SER A 174 9.92 14.91 8.75
N GLY A 175 9.52 13.79 8.13
CA GLY A 175 8.29 13.05 8.45
C GLY A 175 7.04 13.51 7.70
N ILE A 176 7.17 14.33 6.67
CA ILE A 176 6.10 14.66 5.71
C ILE A 176 6.24 13.69 4.53
N LEU A 177 5.47 12.62 4.53
CA LEU A 177 5.73 11.45 3.70
C LEU A 177 4.91 11.43 2.40
N ASP A 178 3.74 12.05 2.44
CA ASP A 178 2.77 12.05 1.35
C ASP A 178 2.02 13.41 1.25
N LEU A 179 1.14 13.51 0.25
CA LEU A 179 0.34 14.71 0.03
C LEU A 179 -0.67 14.98 1.16
N GLU A 180 -1.10 13.95 1.89
CA GLU A 180 -2.00 14.11 3.02
C GLU A 180 -1.25 14.76 4.19
N ASP A 181 -0.08 14.26 4.56
CA ASP A 181 0.80 14.84 5.58
C ASP A 181 1.14 16.30 5.24
N LEU A 182 1.51 16.56 3.99
CA LEU A 182 1.81 17.92 3.52
C LEU A 182 0.58 18.83 3.59
N SER A 183 -0.61 18.32 3.25
CA SER A 183 -1.85 19.10 3.33
C SER A 183 -2.26 19.47 4.76
N ASN A 184 -1.88 18.63 5.73
CA ASN A 184 -2.16 18.83 7.14
C ASN A 184 -1.04 19.60 7.86
N THR A 185 0.08 19.87 7.19
CA THR A 185 1.20 20.63 7.76
C THR A 185 0.98 22.12 7.55
N SER A 186 1.12 22.91 8.63
CA SER A 186 0.96 24.37 8.56
C SER A 186 2.08 25.03 7.76
N VAL A 187 1.78 26.18 7.14
CA VAL A 187 2.78 26.96 6.38
C VAL A 187 3.94 27.37 7.29
N GLU A 188 3.67 27.67 8.56
CA GLU A 188 4.66 27.99 9.58
C GLU A 188 5.62 26.83 9.83
N GLN A 189 5.10 25.62 9.98
CA GLN A 189 5.93 24.42 10.18
C GLN A 189 6.76 24.10 8.93
N LEU A 190 6.20 24.26 7.74
CA LEU A 190 6.94 24.09 6.48
C LEU A 190 8.09 25.10 6.37
N LYS A 191 7.85 26.37 6.71
CA LYS A 191 8.89 27.42 6.75
C LYS A 191 9.99 27.07 7.77
N LEU A 192 9.61 26.54 8.93
CA LEU A 192 10.57 26.12 9.95
C LEU A 192 11.50 25.01 9.44
N ILE A 193 10.93 23.95 8.87
CA ILE A 193 11.69 22.83 8.28
C ILE A 193 12.65 23.34 7.19
N LEU A 194 12.17 24.17 6.26
CA LEU A 194 12.99 24.75 5.20
C LEU A 194 14.13 25.63 5.74
N HIS A 195 13.87 26.40 6.79
CA HIS A 195 14.87 27.27 7.40
C HIS A 195 15.95 26.47 8.13
N GLU A 196 15.56 25.45 8.90
CA GLU A 196 16.49 24.56 9.62
C GLU A 196 17.39 23.76 8.68
N ALA A 197 16.89 23.40 7.49
CA ALA A 197 17.66 22.70 6.46
C ALA A 197 18.73 23.58 5.77
N GLY A 198 18.67 24.90 5.94
CA GLY A 198 19.68 25.85 5.46
C GLY A 198 19.18 26.87 4.44
N SER A 199 20.02 27.89 4.19
CA SER A 199 19.65 29.07 3.39
C SER A 199 19.19 28.78 1.97
N HIS A 200 19.67 27.69 1.37
CA HIS A 200 19.26 27.24 0.04
C HIS A 200 17.79 26.80 -0.04
N PHE A 201 17.23 26.27 1.05
CA PHE A 201 15.83 25.86 1.14
C PHE A 201 14.92 26.99 1.61
N ALA A 202 15.44 27.88 2.46
CA ALA A 202 14.71 29.01 3.04
C ALA A 202 14.15 30.02 2.01
N MET A 203 14.64 30.00 0.76
CA MET A 203 14.12 30.85 -0.32
C MET A 203 12.80 30.35 -0.92
N ALA A 204 12.43 29.09 -0.67
CA ALA A 204 11.18 28.52 -1.15
C ALA A 204 9.98 29.11 -0.39
N ASP A 205 8.82 29.20 -1.07
CA ASP A 205 7.60 29.74 -0.48
C ASP A 205 6.53 28.64 -0.38
N PRO A 206 6.27 28.12 0.83
CA PRO A 206 5.31 27.04 1.03
C PRO A 206 3.85 27.52 1.14
N SER A 207 3.55 28.79 0.91
CA SER A 207 2.22 29.38 1.16
C SER A 207 1.05 28.69 0.45
N THR A 208 1.29 28.05 -0.69
CA THR A 208 0.26 27.31 -1.44
C THR A 208 0.40 25.79 -1.35
N TRP A 209 1.49 25.27 -0.77
CA TRP A 209 1.80 23.84 -0.81
C TRP A 209 0.75 22.99 -0.08
N PRO A 210 0.26 23.36 1.13
CA PRO A 210 -0.80 22.60 1.79
C PRO A 210 -2.10 22.55 0.97
N GLN A 211 -2.45 23.66 0.30
CA GLN A 211 -3.65 23.73 -0.53
C GLN A 211 -3.53 22.84 -1.77
N GLN A 212 -2.40 22.90 -2.47
CA GLN A 212 -2.11 22.04 -3.61
C GLN A 212 -2.12 20.56 -3.20
N ALA A 213 -1.45 20.25 -2.09
CA ALA A 213 -1.38 18.90 -1.55
C ALA A 213 -2.77 18.36 -1.17
N ALA A 214 -3.65 19.19 -0.60
CA ALA A 214 -5.03 18.80 -0.28
C ALA A 214 -5.84 18.40 -1.52
N LEU A 215 -5.65 19.08 -2.65
CA LEU A 215 -6.31 18.73 -3.92
C LEU A 215 -5.74 17.41 -4.46
N GLY A 216 -4.42 17.25 -4.45
CA GLY A 216 -3.76 16.03 -4.89
C GLY A 216 -4.10 14.81 -4.02
N ALA A 217 -4.13 14.96 -2.70
CA ALA A 217 -4.52 13.89 -1.76
C ALA A 217 -5.96 13.40 -1.97
N LYS A 218 -6.85 14.29 -2.44
CA LYS A 218 -8.23 13.93 -2.81
C LYS A 218 -8.38 13.40 -4.23
N GLY A 219 -7.30 13.36 -5.02
CA GLY A 219 -7.32 12.99 -6.43
C GLY A 219 -8.02 14.03 -7.32
N GLU A 220 -8.19 15.27 -6.86
CA GLU A 220 -8.83 16.37 -7.61
C GLU A 220 -7.84 17.02 -8.59
N TRP A 221 -7.24 16.22 -9.47
CA TRP A 221 -6.14 16.63 -10.34
C TRP A 221 -6.49 17.78 -11.28
N ASP A 222 -7.73 17.83 -11.79
CA ASP A 222 -8.19 18.93 -12.64
C ASP A 222 -8.21 20.27 -11.88
N LYS A 223 -8.63 20.24 -10.61
CA LYS A 223 -8.64 21.44 -9.76
C LYS A 223 -7.23 21.85 -9.36
N LEU A 224 -6.34 20.88 -9.11
CA LEU A 224 -4.93 21.15 -8.87
C LEU A 224 -4.29 21.84 -10.08
N ALA A 225 -4.53 21.31 -11.28
CA ALA A 225 -4.02 21.90 -12.52
C ALA A 225 -4.60 23.31 -12.78
N ALA A 226 -5.87 23.54 -12.43
CA ALA A 226 -6.47 24.88 -12.51
C ALA A 226 -5.80 25.85 -11.52
N LEU A 227 -5.59 25.44 -10.27
CA LEU A 227 -4.90 26.24 -9.26
C LEU A 227 -3.47 26.58 -9.70
N GLN A 228 -2.71 25.62 -10.22
CA GLN A 228 -1.32 25.80 -10.66
C GLN A 228 -1.17 26.80 -11.81
N LYS A 229 -2.19 26.97 -12.67
CA LYS A 229 -2.18 28.00 -13.72
C LYS A 229 -2.23 29.44 -13.16
N GLU A 230 -2.65 29.61 -11.92
CA GLU A 230 -2.69 30.89 -11.21
C GLU A 230 -1.42 31.14 -10.38
N LEU A 231 -0.42 30.24 -10.48
CA LEU A 231 0.82 30.29 -9.72
C LEU A 231 2.04 30.54 -10.63
N ASP A 232 3.06 31.22 -10.09
CA ASP A 232 4.42 31.27 -10.61
C ASP A 232 5.37 30.62 -9.60
N LYS A 233 5.86 29.42 -9.94
CA LYS A 233 6.72 28.58 -9.07
C LYS A 233 6.08 28.30 -7.71
N GLY A 234 4.77 28.10 -7.69
CA GLY A 234 3.99 27.86 -6.48
C GLY A 234 3.57 29.12 -5.72
N ARG A 235 3.86 30.33 -6.21
CA ARG A 235 3.41 31.60 -5.60
C ARG A 235 2.24 32.17 -6.38
N ARG A 236 1.23 32.73 -5.70
CA ARG A 236 0.12 33.40 -6.42
C ARG A 236 0.65 34.57 -7.25
N ILE A 237 0.21 34.63 -8.50
CA ILE A 237 0.49 35.72 -9.45
C ILE A 237 -0.29 36.98 -9.05
#